data_AF-A0A7Z9G3T3-F1
#
_entry.id   AF-A0A7Z9G3T3-F1
#
_cell.length_a   1.000
_cell.length_b   1.000
_cell.length_c   1.000
_cell.angle_alpha   90.00
_cell.angle_beta   90.00
_cell.angle_gamma   90.00
#
_symmetry.space_group_name_H-M   'P 1'
#
loop_
_entity.id
_entity.type
_entity.pdbx_description
1 polymer ?
#
loop_
_entity_poly.entity_id
_entity_poly.type
_entity_poly.pdbx_seq_one_letter_code
_entity_poly.pdbx_strand_id
1 'polypeptide(L)'
;MVLVDTPTALLALILGIYAGLRQKKLKDLIVFGLGGMPFIGVQFVYNSLLFGSPFTFAYAMKSSPELAAIIDKGMYGFSLPSMESLWGLSFGAMRGLFFHAPILLLSGWGLKLMFQTPGRRVQAWLLTVLLVTYYLWIAAFVDWPAGASYAPRHLTPLIPFMAVLVGVAFANDSETPWFAWSFAALITASFVLAWAPIATFPYAPGSFTEPFSELALPLLESLRLAPNMGRLAGLPEWASLIPPALLVLGLLSLAHVGRNSVAAFLGIVWIAVIVSIGPEPVRKDTLNARTMVECLLDYPSGAEALCESVGAGFHKGRCQCVVKR
;
A
#
# COMPACT_ATOMS: atom_id res chain seq x y z
N MET A 1 0.23 12.34 5.62
CA MET A 1 1.03 11.11 5.80
C MET A 1 1.63 11.04 7.20
N VAL A 2 2.41 12.01 7.68
CA VAL A 2 3.08 11.96 9.00
C VAL A 2 2.14 11.72 10.20
N LEU A 3 0.93 12.32 10.19
CA LEU A 3 -0.09 12.08 11.21
C LEU A 3 -0.58 10.64 11.30
N VAL A 4 -0.59 9.93 10.17
CA VAL A 4 -1.19 8.60 10.04
C VAL A 4 -0.11 7.52 10.14
N ASP A 5 1.11 7.83 9.68
CA ASP A 5 2.24 6.91 9.64
C ASP A 5 3.53 7.63 10.05
N THR A 6 3.87 7.53 11.33
CA THR A 6 5.01 8.21 11.98
C THR A 6 6.35 8.04 11.26
N PRO A 7 6.70 6.87 10.68
CA PRO A 7 7.93 6.68 9.90
C PRO A 7 8.07 7.67 8.74
N THR A 8 6.96 8.17 8.17
CA THR A 8 7.01 9.13 7.06
C THR A 8 7.58 10.50 7.46
N ALA A 9 7.70 10.79 8.76
CA ALA A 9 8.42 11.97 9.27
C ALA A 9 9.88 12.00 8.77
N LEU A 10 10.52 10.84 8.61
CA LEU A 10 11.88 10.74 8.09
C LEU A 10 11.98 11.27 6.66
N LEU A 11 11.00 10.97 5.81
CA LEU A 11 10.94 11.48 4.44
C LEU A 11 10.78 13.00 4.43
N ALA A 12 9.90 13.53 5.27
CA ALA A 12 9.69 14.97 5.41
C ALA A 12 10.96 15.69 5.89
N LEU A 13 11.70 15.09 6.84
CA LEU A 13 12.96 15.62 7.34
C LEU A 13 14.03 15.69 6.24
N ILE A 14 14.22 14.61 5.49
CA ILE A 14 15.20 14.56 4.39
C ILE A 14 14.87 15.62 3.33
N LEU A 15 13.60 15.74 2.93
CA LEU A 15 13.15 16.74 1.96
C LEU A 15 13.29 18.17 2.49
N GLY A 16 13.00 18.40 3.77
CA GLY A 16 13.15 19.70 4.43
C GLY A 16 14.62 20.14 4.48
N ILE A 17 15.51 19.27 4.93
CA ILE A 17 16.96 19.50 4.95
C ILE A 17 17.45 19.83 3.54
N TYR A 18 17.06 19.03 2.54
CA TYR A 18 17.43 19.28 1.16
C TYR A 18 16.97 20.65 0.65
N ALA A 19 15.69 21.00 0.88
CA ALA A 19 15.14 22.29 0.46
C ALA A 19 15.91 23.46 1.09
N GLY A 20 16.23 23.37 2.39
CA GLY A 20 17.01 24.37 3.10
C GLY A 20 18.45 24.52 2.61
N LEU A 21 19.15 23.41 2.39
CA LEU A 21 20.51 23.41 1.87
C LEU A 21 20.58 23.97 0.44
N ARG A 22 19.57 23.70 -0.39
CA ARG A 22 19.51 24.17 -1.78
C ARG A 22 19.23 25.67 -1.87
N GLN A 23 18.35 26.19 -1.02
CA GLN A 23 18.02 27.62 -1.01
C GLN A 23 19.02 28.45 -0.19
N LYS A 24 19.81 27.82 0.68
CA LYS A 24 20.75 28.46 1.63
C LYS A 24 20.07 29.52 2.52
N LYS A 25 18.77 29.39 2.76
CA LYS A 25 17.97 30.37 3.51
C LYS A 25 17.34 29.67 4.71
N LEU A 26 17.78 30.06 5.91
CA LEU A 26 17.18 29.58 7.16
C LEU A 26 15.68 29.87 7.22
N LYS A 27 15.24 30.98 6.62
CA LYS A 27 13.82 31.33 6.48
C LYS A 27 13.01 30.22 5.82
N ASP A 28 13.53 29.57 4.78
CA ASP A 28 12.79 28.55 4.03
C ASP A 28 12.69 27.24 4.83
N LEU A 29 13.72 26.91 5.62
CA LEU A 29 13.65 25.83 6.62
C LEU A 29 12.62 26.11 7.71
N ILE A 30 12.58 27.35 8.21
CA ILE A 30 11.60 27.77 9.22
C ILE A 30 10.19 27.70 8.64
N VAL A 31 9.97 28.19 7.42
CA VAL A 31 8.65 28.13 6.74
C VAL A 31 8.23 26.68 6.50
N PHE A 32 9.15 25.81 6.06
CA PHE A 32 8.88 24.38 5.91
C PHE A 32 8.50 23.74 7.25
N GLY A 33 9.26 24.02 8.31
CA GLY A 33 8.98 23.54 9.66
C GLY A 33 7.63 24.04 10.18
N LEU A 34 7.33 25.32 10.00
CA LEU A 34 6.04 25.94 10.35
C LEU A 34 4.88 25.28 9.60
N GLY A 35 5.07 24.88 8.34
CA GLY A 35 4.06 24.12 7.58
C GLY A 35 3.74 22.76 8.20
N GLY A 36 4.71 22.12 8.86
CA GLY A 36 4.53 20.85 9.58
C GLY A 36 3.93 21.00 10.98
N MET A 37 4.08 22.17 11.62
CA MET A 37 3.70 22.37 13.02
C MET A 37 2.22 22.11 13.33
N PRO A 38 1.23 22.53 12.50
CA PRO A 38 -0.17 22.25 12.80
C PRO A 38 -0.45 20.75 12.93
N PHE A 39 0.19 19.93 12.09
CA PHE A 39 0.04 18.48 12.11
C PHE A 39 0.70 17.89 13.36
N ILE A 40 1.90 18.32 13.72
CA ILE A 40 2.55 17.89 14.97
C ILE A 40 1.69 18.29 16.18
N GLY A 41 1.13 19.50 16.18
CA GLY A 41 0.24 19.99 17.22
C GLY A 41 -1.02 19.13 17.38
N VAL A 42 -1.68 18.79 16.27
CA VAL A 42 -2.83 17.87 16.27
C VAL A 42 -2.43 16.50 16.85
N GLN A 43 -1.26 15.97 16.49
CA GLN A 43 -0.77 14.70 17.04
C GLN A 43 -0.54 14.77 18.56
N PHE A 44 0.05 15.86 19.04
CA PHE A 44 0.34 16.04 20.47
C PHE A 44 -0.92 16.24 21.29
N VAL A 45 -1.91 16.95 20.75
CA VAL A 45 -3.24 17.06 21.38
C VAL A 45 -3.91 15.70 21.42
N TYR A 46 -3.92 14.97 20.29
CA TYR A 46 -4.47 13.61 20.22
C TYR A 46 -3.82 12.67 21.26
N ASN A 47 -2.49 12.65 21.31
CA ASN A 47 -1.75 11.82 22.25
C ASN A 47 -2.02 12.23 23.70
N SER A 48 -2.06 13.53 24.00
CA SER A 48 -2.37 14.04 25.34
C SER A 48 -3.78 13.65 25.80
N LEU A 49 -4.77 13.78 24.92
CA LEU A 49 -6.17 13.49 25.24
C LEU A 49 -6.43 12.00 25.45
N LEU A 50 -5.75 11.11 24.73
CA LEU A 50 -5.99 9.66 24.80
C LEU A 50 -5.03 8.92 25.72
N PHE A 51 -3.77 9.35 25.79
CA PHE A 51 -2.69 8.64 26.49
C PHE A 51 -2.09 9.45 27.64
N GLY A 52 -2.63 10.64 27.92
CA GLY A 52 -2.22 11.49 29.04
C GLY A 52 -0.89 12.24 28.85
N SER A 53 -0.23 12.09 27.70
CA SER A 53 1.02 12.79 27.38
C SER A 53 1.18 12.98 25.87
N PRO A 54 1.72 14.13 25.40
CA PRO A 54 1.94 14.36 23.97
C PRO A 54 2.99 13.41 23.37
N PHE A 55 3.86 12.84 24.21
CA PHE A 55 4.96 11.96 23.80
C PHE A 55 4.64 10.46 23.97
N THR A 56 3.46 10.13 24.48
CA THR A 56 2.99 8.74 24.50
C THR A 56 2.24 8.46 23.21
N PHE A 57 2.83 7.65 22.34
CA PHE A 57 2.22 7.30 21.05
C PHE A 57 1.37 6.04 21.17
N ALA A 58 0.33 5.95 20.35
CA ALA A 58 -0.55 4.78 20.28
C ALA A 58 0.22 3.47 20.06
N TYR A 59 1.36 3.53 19.36
CA TYR A 59 2.22 2.39 19.17
C TYR A 59 2.68 1.81 20.50
N ALA A 60 3.07 2.63 21.49
CA ALA A 60 3.47 2.17 22.82
C ALA A 60 2.33 1.51 23.63
N MET A 61 1.08 1.73 23.23
CA MET A 61 -0.13 1.32 23.95
C MET A 61 -0.87 0.18 23.24
N LYS A 62 -0.13 -0.86 22.85
CA LYS A 62 -0.74 -2.06 22.22
C LYS A 62 -1.51 -2.87 23.25
N SER A 63 -2.75 -3.23 22.93
CA SER A 63 -3.64 -3.99 23.81
C SER A 63 -3.34 -5.49 23.87
N SER A 64 -2.80 -6.06 22.79
CA SER A 64 -2.37 -7.47 22.77
C SER A 64 -0.97 -7.59 23.39
N PRO A 65 -0.77 -8.48 24.38
CA PRO A 65 0.54 -8.74 24.97
C PRO A 65 1.58 -9.16 23.94
N GLU A 66 1.18 -9.93 22.93
CA GLU A 66 2.06 -10.41 21.85
C GLU A 66 2.56 -9.24 21.00
N LEU A 67 1.67 -8.31 20.65
CA LEU A 67 2.04 -7.14 19.87
C LEU A 67 2.82 -6.11 20.71
N ALA A 68 2.52 -6.00 22.01
CA ALA A 68 3.26 -5.15 22.96
C ALA A 68 4.71 -5.61 23.12
N ALA A 69 4.95 -6.93 23.21
CA ALA A 69 6.28 -7.52 23.29
C ALA A 69 7.17 -7.21 22.06
N ILE A 70 6.60 -6.77 20.93
CA ILE A 70 7.37 -6.31 19.77
C ILE A 70 8.13 -5.02 20.11
N ILE A 71 7.55 -4.13 20.91
CA ILE A 71 8.14 -2.84 21.26
C ILE A 71 9.28 -3.00 22.25
N ASP A 72 9.16 -4.00 23.12
CA ASP A 72 10.20 -4.37 24.09
C ASP A 72 11.43 -5.01 23.41
N LYS A 73 11.34 -5.36 22.12
CA LYS A 73 12.48 -5.87 21.34
C LYS A 73 13.27 -4.71 20.73
N GLY A 74 14.58 -4.73 20.98
CA GLY A 74 15.50 -3.72 20.42
C GLY A 74 15.25 -2.32 20.98
N MET A 75 15.41 -1.30 20.15
CA MET A 75 15.11 0.10 20.50
C MET A 75 13.70 0.44 20.03
N TYR A 76 12.68 0.22 20.88
CA TYR A 76 11.27 0.48 20.55
C TYR A 76 10.75 -0.30 19.32
N GLY A 77 11.08 -1.60 19.23
CA GLY A 77 10.69 -2.44 18.10
C GLY A 77 11.57 -2.31 16.86
N PHE A 78 12.73 -1.66 16.98
CA PHE A 78 13.75 -1.60 15.92
C PHE A 78 15.03 -2.31 16.33
N SER A 79 15.58 -3.10 15.41
CA SER A 79 16.88 -3.77 15.50
C SER A 79 17.69 -3.51 14.23
N LEU A 80 18.88 -4.08 14.11
CA LEU A 80 19.57 -4.07 12.80
C LEU A 80 18.74 -4.86 11.76
N PRO A 81 18.69 -4.41 10.50
CA PRO A 81 18.02 -5.16 9.44
C PRO A 81 18.61 -6.56 9.29
N SER A 82 17.75 -7.58 9.30
CA SER A 82 18.16 -8.96 9.01
C SER A 82 18.17 -9.20 7.50
N MET A 83 18.96 -10.16 7.02
CA MET A 83 18.94 -10.53 5.60
C MET A 83 17.54 -11.00 5.15
N GLU A 84 16.80 -11.64 6.05
CA GLU A 84 15.41 -12.02 5.85
C GLU A 84 14.52 -10.81 5.62
N SER A 85 14.59 -9.76 6.46
CA SER A 85 13.81 -8.54 6.28
C SER A 85 14.14 -7.84 4.97
N LEU A 86 15.43 -7.78 4.61
CA LEU A 86 15.89 -7.15 3.38
C LEU A 86 15.36 -7.89 2.14
N TRP A 87 15.52 -9.22 2.12
CA TRP A 87 15.01 -10.02 1.01
C TRP A 87 13.49 -10.02 0.97
N GLY A 88 12.85 -10.23 2.12
CA GLY A 88 11.41 -10.32 2.30
C GLY A 88 10.66 -9.06 1.85
N LEU A 89 11.20 -7.88 2.18
CA LEU A 89 10.64 -6.59 1.77
C LEU A 89 10.93 -6.23 0.31
N SER A 90 12.01 -6.77 -0.28
CA SER A 90 12.37 -6.48 -1.68
C SER A 90 11.73 -7.45 -2.66
N PHE A 91 12.08 -8.74 -2.56
CA PHE A 91 11.76 -9.76 -3.56
C PHE A 91 10.98 -10.96 -3.00
N GLY A 92 10.78 -11.03 -1.68
CA GLY A 92 10.02 -12.11 -1.06
C GLY A 92 8.62 -12.22 -1.66
N ALA A 93 8.14 -13.43 -1.92
CA ALA A 93 6.84 -13.60 -2.53
C ALA A 93 5.69 -13.19 -1.57
N MET A 94 5.91 -13.38 -0.27
CA MET A 94 4.99 -12.97 0.79
C MET A 94 4.74 -11.45 0.82
N ARG A 95 5.81 -10.62 0.78
CA ARG A 95 5.76 -9.16 1.04
C ARG A 95 6.76 -8.35 0.21
N GLY A 96 7.26 -8.85 -0.90
CA GLY A 96 8.28 -8.19 -1.68
C GLY A 96 7.68 -7.04 -2.47
N LEU A 97 8.26 -5.84 -2.33
CA LEU A 97 7.86 -4.67 -3.10
C LEU A 97 7.99 -4.91 -4.60
N PHE A 98 9.10 -5.52 -5.04
CA PHE A 98 9.35 -5.85 -6.44
C PHE A 98 8.65 -7.12 -6.90
N PHE A 99 8.23 -7.98 -5.98
CA PHE A 99 7.35 -9.10 -6.31
C PHE A 99 5.97 -8.56 -6.68
N HIS A 100 5.35 -7.77 -5.80
CA HIS A 100 3.99 -7.25 -6.00
C HIS A 100 3.90 -6.05 -6.96
N ALA A 101 4.98 -5.30 -7.15
CA ALA A 101 5.07 -4.19 -8.11
C ALA A 101 6.38 -4.23 -8.93
N PRO A 102 6.56 -5.22 -9.84
CA PRO A 102 7.76 -5.36 -10.67
C PRO A 102 8.14 -4.10 -11.48
N ILE A 103 7.17 -3.25 -11.84
CA ILE A 103 7.40 -1.99 -12.55
C ILE A 103 8.38 -1.07 -11.82
N LEU A 104 8.42 -1.15 -10.49
CA LEU A 104 9.32 -0.35 -9.67
C LEU A 104 10.79 -0.73 -9.87
N LEU A 105 11.12 -1.87 -10.48
CA LEU A 105 12.50 -2.20 -10.87
C LEU A 105 13.08 -1.18 -11.86
N LEU A 106 12.23 -0.57 -12.70
CA LEU A 106 12.65 0.48 -13.63
C LEU A 106 13.07 1.78 -12.91
N SER A 107 12.80 1.93 -11.60
CA SER A 107 13.30 3.05 -10.82
C SER A 107 14.83 3.07 -10.77
N GLY A 108 15.49 1.90 -10.77
CA GLY A 108 16.95 1.80 -10.83
C GLY A 108 17.51 2.33 -12.15
N TRP A 109 16.81 2.07 -13.26
CA TRP A 109 17.18 2.59 -14.58
C TRP A 109 17.00 4.12 -14.65
N GLY A 110 15.87 4.63 -14.16
CA GLY A 110 15.63 6.07 -14.06
C GLY A 110 16.67 6.79 -13.21
N LEU A 111 17.08 6.17 -12.09
CA LEU A 111 18.11 6.71 -11.22
C LEU A 111 19.48 6.76 -11.91
N LYS A 112 19.85 5.69 -12.64
CA LYS A 112 21.08 5.65 -13.45
C LYS A 112 21.11 6.81 -14.47
N LEU A 113 20.00 7.03 -15.19
CA LEU A 113 19.89 8.12 -16.16
C LEU A 113 20.02 9.50 -15.48
N MET A 114 19.44 9.70 -14.29
CA MET A 114 19.60 10.94 -13.54
C MET A 114 21.05 11.20 -13.12
N PHE A 115 21.83 10.17 -12.77
CA PHE A 115 23.26 10.31 -12.46
C PHE A 115 24.10 10.66 -13.71
N GLN A 116 23.71 10.15 -14.86
CA GLN A 116 24.36 10.43 -16.15
C GLN A 116 24.02 11.81 -16.70
N THR A 117 22.86 12.37 -16.35
CA THR A 117 22.40 13.67 -16.83
C THR A 117 23.04 14.83 -16.05
N PRO A 118 23.78 15.76 -16.70
CA PRO A 118 24.29 16.96 -16.05
C PRO A 118 23.15 17.78 -15.41
N GLY A 119 23.37 18.29 -14.20
CA GLY A 119 22.39 19.09 -13.46
C GLY A 119 21.30 18.31 -12.70
N ARG A 120 21.24 16.97 -12.83
CA ARG A 120 20.28 16.12 -12.08
C ARG A 120 20.91 15.27 -10.96
N ARG A 121 22.24 15.27 -10.85
CA ARG A 121 22.99 14.44 -9.88
C ARG A 121 22.62 14.69 -8.42
N VAL A 122 22.32 15.93 -8.06
CA VAL A 122 21.95 16.28 -6.68
C VAL A 122 20.58 15.66 -6.33
N GLN A 123 19.62 15.75 -7.24
CA GLN A 123 18.31 15.12 -7.09
C GLN A 123 18.40 13.59 -7.10
N ALA A 124 19.31 13.03 -7.91
CA ALA A 124 19.59 11.60 -7.90
C ALA A 124 20.08 11.14 -6.52
N TRP A 125 21.08 11.83 -5.94
CA TRP A 125 21.57 11.54 -4.60
C TRP A 125 20.50 11.71 -3.52
N LEU A 126 19.68 12.76 -3.61
CA LEU A 126 18.55 12.97 -2.70
C LEU A 126 17.61 11.76 -2.71
N LEU A 127 17.18 11.32 -3.90
CA LEU A 127 16.29 10.18 -4.05
C LEU A 127 16.94 8.89 -3.55
N THR A 128 18.23 8.66 -3.83
CA THR A 128 18.98 7.52 -3.30
C THR A 128 18.98 7.50 -1.78
N VAL A 129 19.35 8.62 -1.13
CA VAL A 129 19.37 8.72 0.34
C VAL A 129 17.97 8.49 0.91
N LEU A 130 16.96 9.14 0.34
CA LEU A 130 15.57 9.00 0.78
C LEU A 130 15.10 7.54 0.70
N LEU A 131 15.29 6.89 -0.45
CA LEU A 131 14.86 5.51 -0.68
C LEU A 131 15.61 4.53 0.21
N VAL A 132 16.94 4.62 0.24
CA VAL A 132 17.80 3.68 0.99
C VAL A 132 17.60 3.84 2.49
N THR A 133 17.61 5.06 3.02
CA THR A 133 17.47 5.28 4.47
C THR A 133 16.10 4.85 4.96
N TYR A 134 15.02 5.17 4.24
CA TYR A 134 13.68 4.76 4.64
C TYR A 134 13.48 3.24 4.50
N TYR A 135 14.00 2.63 3.43
CA TYR A 135 13.97 1.18 3.28
C TYR A 135 14.71 0.46 4.41
N LEU A 136 15.92 0.91 4.76
CA LEU A 136 16.69 0.33 5.87
C LEU A 136 16.00 0.56 7.21
N TRP A 137 15.34 1.71 7.40
CA TRP A 137 14.54 1.98 8.58
C TRP A 137 13.39 0.98 8.75
N ILE A 138 12.66 0.68 7.67
CA ILE A 138 11.57 -0.31 7.71
C ILE A 138 12.11 -1.74 7.82
N ALA A 139 13.24 -2.06 7.18
CA ALA A 139 13.87 -3.38 7.34
C ALA A 139 14.40 -3.61 8.76
N ALA A 140 14.75 -2.54 9.48
CA ALA A 140 15.12 -2.57 10.89
C ALA A 140 13.92 -2.82 11.82
N PHE A 141 12.68 -2.69 11.33
CA PHE A 141 11.50 -2.89 12.15
C PHE A 141 11.27 -4.38 12.41
N VAL A 142 11.14 -4.77 13.68
CA VAL A 142 11.02 -6.17 14.11
C VAL A 142 9.77 -6.83 13.52
N ASP A 143 8.69 -6.07 13.37
CA ASP A 143 7.44 -6.51 12.71
C ASP A 143 7.38 -6.03 11.25
N TRP A 144 8.50 -6.17 10.53
CA TRP A 144 8.52 -5.96 9.08
C TRP A 144 7.45 -6.77 8.30
N PRO A 145 6.99 -7.96 8.75
CA PRO A 145 5.88 -8.65 8.11
C PRO A 145 4.53 -7.96 8.32
N ALA A 146 4.43 -6.86 9.08
CA ALA A 146 3.30 -5.93 9.03
C ALA A 146 1.88 -6.55 9.19
N GLY A 147 1.72 -7.57 10.04
CA GLY A 147 0.44 -8.25 10.28
C GLY A 147 -0.23 -8.79 9.01
N ALA A 148 -1.56 -8.94 9.00
CA ALA A 148 -2.30 -9.43 7.82
C ALA A 148 -2.37 -8.36 6.71
N SER A 149 -1.42 -8.42 5.76
CA SER A 149 -1.37 -7.53 4.60
C SER A 149 -0.89 -8.32 3.39
N TYR A 150 -1.24 -7.88 2.19
CA TYR A 150 -0.83 -8.60 0.97
C TYR A 150 0.56 -8.17 0.44
N ALA A 151 0.96 -6.93 0.73
CA ALA A 151 2.19 -6.30 0.24
C ALA A 151 2.92 -5.59 1.41
N PRO A 152 4.17 -5.09 1.25
CA PRO A 152 4.90 -4.45 2.34
C PRO A 152 4.38 -3.02 2.56
N ARG A 153 3.22 -2.89 3.21
CA ARG A 153 2.50 -1.61 3.38
C ARG A 153 3.36 -0.49 4.00
N HIS A 154 4.36 -0.84 4.81
CA HIS A 154 5.27 0.15 5.40
C HIS A 154 6.20 0.81 4.38
N LEU A 155 6.41 0.18 3.21
CA LEU A 155 7.18 0.73 2.09
C LEU A 155 6.32 1.52 1.08
N THR A 156 4.99 1.54 1.24
CA THR A 156 4.09 2.33 0.37
C THR A 156 4.53 3.80 0.21
N PRO A 157 5.06 4.49 1.25
CA PRO A 157 5.55 5.85 1.10
C PRO A 157 6.72 6.03 0.11
N LEU A 158 7.45 4.97 -0.25
CA LEU A 158 8.51 5.02 -1.26
C LEU A 158 7.98 5.03 -2.70
N ILE A 159 6.79 4.45 -2.91
CA ILE A 159 6.22 4.22 -4.25
C ILE A 159 6.15 5.52 -5.08
N PRO A 160 5.68 6.67 -4.56
CA PRO A 160 5.64 7.90 -5.35
C PRO A 160 7.02 8.37 -5.85
N PHE A 161 8.06 8.22 -5.02
CA PHE A 161 9.43 8.60 -5.39
C PHE A 161 10.01 7.64 -6.43
N MET A 162 9.75 6.35 -6.28
CA MET A 162 10.13 5.36 -7.28
C MET A 162 9.38 5.55 -8.59
N ALA A 163 8.09 5.92 -8.55
CA ALA A 163 7.29 6.22 -9.73
C ALA A 163 7.84 7.42 -10.52
N VAL A 164 8.37 8.46 -9.84
CA VAL A 164 9.10 9.55 -10.51
C VAL A 164 10.31 9.02 -11.29
N LEU A 165 11.09 8.12 -10.69
CA LEU A 165 12.23 7.50 -11.35
C LEU A 165 11.80 6.62 -12.54
N VAL A 166 10.73 5.83 -12.39
CA VAL A 166 10.12 5.09 -13.51
C VAL A 166 9.69 6.06 -14.62
N GLY A 167 9.12 7.22 -14.27
CA GLY A 167 8.78 8.27 -15.22
C GLY A 167 9.99 8.84 -15.97
N VAL A 168 11.13 9.01 -15.29
CA VAL A 168 12.40 9.41 -15.95
C VAL A 168 12.87 8.34 -16.94
N ALA A 169 12.84 7.07 -16.53
CA ALA A 169 13.18 5.95 -17.42
C ALA A 169 12.29 5.92 -18.67
N PHE A 170 10.99 6.06 -18.46
CA PHE A 170 10.02 6.09 -19.54
C PHE A 170 10.22 7.29 -20.46
N ALA A 171 10.39 8.49 -19.93
CA ALA A 171 10.60 9.69 -20.74
C ALA A 171 11.84 9.60 -21.65
N ASN A 172 12.90 8.91 -21.20
CA ASN A 172 14.13 8.78 -21.95
C ASN A 172 14.07 7.67 -23.01
N ASP A 173 13.61 6.48 -22.64
CA ASP A 173 13.85 5.26 -23.43
C ASP A 173 12.57 4.60 -23.95
N SER A 174 11.40 5.19 -23.72
CA SER A 174 10.12 4.61 -24.16
C SER A 174 10.03 4.32 -25.66
N GLU A 175 10.80 5.01 -26.51
CA GLU A 175 10.84 4.75 -27.96
C GLU A 175 11.71 3.54 -28.32
N THR A 176 12.53 3.08 -27.37
CA THR A 176 13.39 1.92 -27.57
C THR A 176 12.57 0.64 -27.45
N PRO A 177 12.56 -0.25 -28.46
CA PRO A 177 11.66 -1.42 -28.48
C PRO A 177 11.80 -2.31 -27.25
N TRP A 178 13.02 -2.64 -26.84
CA TRP A 178 13.23 -3.51 -25.67
C TRP A 178 12.63 -2.89 -24.40
N PHE A 179 12.81 -1.57 -24.21
CA PHE A 179 12.31 -0.86 -23.03
C PHE A 179 10.78 -0.77 -23.07
N ALA A 180 10.18 -0.46 -24.22
CA ALA A 180 8.73 -0.40 -24.38
C ALA A 180 8.06 -1.73 -24.01
N TRP A 181 8.63 -2.84 -24.48
CA TRP A 181 8.17 -4.19 -24.13
C TRP A 181 8.37 -4.52 -22.66
N SER A 182 9.54 -4.23 -22.09
CA SER A 182 9.79 -4.44 -20.66
C SER A 182 8.84 -3.62 -19.80
N PHE A 183 8.60 -2.35 -20.15
CA PHE A 183 7.66 -1.48 -19.45
C PHE A 183 6.24 -2.04 -19.50
N ALA A 184 5.73 -2.39 -20.69
CA ALA A 184 4.40 -2.96 -20.88
C ALA A 184 4.22 -4.27 -20.08
N ALA A 185 5.21 -5.16 -20.11
CA ALA A 185 5.17 -6.40 -19.35
C ALA A 185 5.16 -6.16 -17.83
N LEU A 186 6.09 -5.33 -17.32
CA LEU A 186 6.22 -5.07 -15.89
C LEU A 186 5.03 -4.31 -15.32
N ILE A 187 4.48 -3.32 -16.03
CA ILE A 187 3.29 -2.58 -15.56
C ILE A 187 2.05 -3.46 -15.57
N THR A 188 1.92 -4.34 -16.56
CA THR A 188 0.82 -5.32 -16.62
C THR A 188 0.92 -6.31 -15.46
N ALA A 189 2.11 -6.87 -15.21
CA ALA A 189 2.33 -7.77 -14.08
C ALA A 189 2.03 -7.07 -12.73
N SER A 190 2.52 -5.84 -12.55
CA SER A 190 2.26 -5.05 -11.35
C SER A 190 0.77 -4.77 -11.16
N PHE A 191 0.04 -4.49 -12.25
CA PHE A 191 -1.39 -4.29 -12.20
C PHE A 191 -2.11 -5.57 -11.74
N VAL A 192 -1.83 -6.71 -12.37
CA VAL A 192 -2.48 -7.99 -12.03
C VAL A 192 -2.22 -8.37 -10.57
N LEU A 193 -0.97 -8.28 -10.11
CA LEU A 193 -0.57 -8.64 -8.75
C LEU A 193 -1.18 -7.71 -7.69
N ALA A 194 -1.31 -6.40 -7.99
CA ALA A 194 -1.94 -5.45 -7.09
C ALA A 194 -3.48 -5.51 -7.14
N TRP A 195 -4.06 -5.76 -8.30
CA TRP A 195 -5.51 -5.76 -8.51
C TRP A 195 -6.19 -7.00 -7.94
N ALA A 196 -5.61 -8.19 -8.18
CA ALA A 196 -6.15 -9.46 -7.73
C ALA A 196 -6.56 -9.49 -6.23
N PRO A 197 -5.70 -9.12 -5.27
CA PRO A 197 -6.09 -9.09 -3.86
C PRO A 197 -7.16 -8.06 -3.53
N ILE A 198 -7.16 -6.90 -4.20
CA ILE A 198 -8.19 -5.87 -3.96
C ILE A 198 -9.55 -6.36 -4.48
N ALA A 199 -9.55 -7.06 -5.61
CA ALA A 199 -10.75 -7.61 -6.23
C ALA A 199 -11.29 -8.86 -5.51
N THR A 200 -10.50 -9.51 -4.65
CA THR A 200 -10.87 -10.76 -3.97
C THR A 200 -10.89 -10.57 -2.46
N PHE A 201 -9.73 -10.63 -1.82
CA PHE A 201 -9.58 -10.44 -0.39
C PHE A 201 -8.23 -9.75 -0.08
N PRO A 202 -8.22 -8.50 0.42
CA PRO A 202 -7.00 -7.69 0.53
C PRO A 202 -6.14 -8.02 1.75
N TYR A 203 -6.59 -8.91 2.62
CA TYR A 203 -5.88 -9.32 3.83
C TYR A 203 -5.26 -10.70 3.63
N ALA A 204 -3.93 -10.80 3.66
CA ALA A 204 -3.24 -12.08 3.66
C ALA A 204 -2.66 -12.35 5.06
N PRO A 205 -3.20 -13.32 5.81
CA PRO A 205 -2.61 -13.80 7.05
C PRO A 205 -1.16 -14.24 6.85
N GLY A 206 -0.37 -14.17 7.93
CA GLY A 206 1.05 -14.56 7.91
C GLY A 206 1.31 -16.05 7.63
N SER A 207 0.25 -16.89 7.59
CA SER A 207 0.34 -18.31 7.26
C SER A 207 0.54 -18.59 5.78
N PHE A 208 0.22 -17.64 4.89
CA PHE A 208 0.40 -17.79 3.45
C PHE A 208 1.81 -17.37 3.06
N THR A 209 2.57 -18.28 2.44
CA THR A 209 3.94 -17.99 2.01
C THR A 209 3.97 -17.20 0.70
N GLU A 210 3.00 -17.47 -0.16
CA GLU A 210 2.80 -16.82 -1.45
C GLU A 210 1.30 -16.47 -1.61
N PRO A 211 0.85 -15.34 -1.04
CA PRO A 211 -0.56 -14.99 -1.03
C PRO A 211 -1.22 -14.88 -2.41
N PHE A 212 -0.46 -14.66 -3.49
CA PHE A 212 -1.05 -14.59 -4.82
C PHE A 212 -1.54 -15.93 -5.33
N SER A 213 -0.69 -16.94 -5.35
CA SER A 213 -1.05 -18.27 -5.84
C SER A 213 -1.89 -19.04 -4.82
N GLU A 214 -1.67 -18.81 -3.52
CA GLU A 214 -2.38 -19.57 -2.47
C GLU A 214 -3.77 -19.00 -2.14
N LEU A 215 -4.01 -17.71 -2.39
CA LEU A 215 -5.26 -17.05 -1.99
C LEU A 215 -5.93 -16.29 -3.13
N ALA A 216 -5.28 -15.31 -3.74
CA ALA A 216 -5.94 -14.44 -4.72
C ALA A 216 -6.31 -15.19 -6.02
N LEU A 217 -5.41 -16.01 -6.54
CA LEU A 217 -5.62 -16.76 -7.78
C LEU A 217 -6.77 -17.79 -7.66
N PRO A 218 -6.84 -18.66 -6.63
CA PRO A 218 -7.97 -19.56 -6.45
C PRO A 218 -9.32 -18.83 -6.27
N LEU A 219 -9.32 -17.66 -5.63
CA LEU A 219 -10.53 -16.84 -5.49
C LEU A 219 -10.96 -16.25 -6.84
N LEU A 220 -10.03 -15.80 -7.68
CA LEU A 220 -10.32 -15.34 -9.04
C LEU A 220 -10.85 -16.48 -9.92
N GLU A 221 -10.21 -17.65 -9.89
CA GLU A 221 -10.62 -18.83 -10.68
C GLU A 221 -12.02 -19.33 -10.30
N SER A 222 -12.38 -19.21 -9.01
CA SER A 222 -13.71 -19.54 -8.52
C SER A 222 -14.73 -18.39 -8.62
N LEU A 223 -14.37 -17.28 -9.26
CA LEU A 223 -15.17 -16.05 -9.40
C LEU A 223 -15.64 -15.44 -8.06
N ARG A 224 -14.95 -15.76 -6.96
CA ARG A 224 -15.21 -15.22 -5.62
C ARG A 224 -14.61 -13.84 -5.47
N LEU A 225 -15.26 -12.86 -6.07
CA LEU A 225 -14.86 -11.46 -6.01
C LEU A 225 -15.46 -10.75 -4.79
N ALA A 226 -14.72 -9.78 -4.27
CA ALA A 226 -15.21 -8.82 -3.30
C ALA A 226 -16.47 -8.11 -3.84
N PRO A 227 -17.45 -7.79 -2.98
CA PRO A 227 -18.61 -6.99 -3.38
C PRO A 227 -18.17 -5.66 -4.00
N ASN A 228 -18.66 -5.38 -5.20
CA ASN A 228 -18.29 -4.21 -5.99
C ASN A 228 -19.49 -3.54 -6.66
N MET A 229 -19.31 -2.35 -7.23
CA MET A 229 -20.41 -1.59 -7.83
C MET A 229 -21.06 -2.28 -9.04
N GLY A 230 -20.33 -3.15 -9.76
CA GLY A 230 -20.90 -3.98 -10.82
C GLY A 230 -21.92 -4.97 -10.28
N ARG A 231 -21.58 -5.65 -9.17
CA ARG A 231 -22.50 -6.53 -8.43
C ARG A 231 -23.70 -5.75 -7.88
N LEU A 232 -23.48 -4.53 -7.39
CA LEU A 232 -24.56 -3.63 -6.94
C LEU A 232 -25.55 -3.32 -8.07
N ALA A 233 -25.06 -3.16 -9.29
CA ALA A 233 -25.87 -2.94 -10.49
C ALA A 233 -26.54 -4.23 -11.04
N GLY A 234 -26.41 -5.37 -10.34
CA GLY A 234 -27.00 -6.65 -10.75
C GLY A 234 -26.25 -7.37 -11.86
N LEU A 235 -25.01 -6.96 -12.16
CA LEU A 235 -24.17 -7.66 -13.15
C LEU A 235 -23.69 -9.01 -12.59
N PRO A 236 -23.51 -10.02 -13.45
CA PRO A 236 -22.93 -11.29 -13.04
C PRO A 236 -21.46 -11.13 -12.63
N GLU A 237 -20.95 -12.02 -11.77
CA GLU A 237 -19.61 -11.90 -11.17
C GLU A 237 -18.50 -11.78 -12.22
N TRP A 238 -18.57 -12.55 -13.31
CA TRP A 238 -17.60 -12.50 -14.41
C TRP A 238 -17.53 -11.14 -15.12
N ALA A 239 -18.62 -10.36 -15.13
CA ALA A 239 -18.63 -9.05 -15.80
C ALA A 239 -17.72 -8.03 -15.08
N SER A 240 -17.46 -8.25 -13.79
CA SER A 240 -16.51 -7.44 -13.00
C SER A 240 -15.05 -7.63 -13.48
N LEU A 241 -14.77 -8.70 -14.23
CA LEU A 241 -13.45 -8.98 -14.81
C LEU A 241 -13.23 -8.27 -16.16
N ILE A 242 -14.27 -7.74 -16.79
CA ILE A 242 -14.15 -7.10 -18.11
C ILE A 242 -13.29 -5.83 -18.04
N PRO A 243 -13.54 -4.85 -17.14
CA PRO A 243 -12.71 -3.66 -17.06
C PRO A 243 -11.22 -3.94 -16.83
N PRO A 244 -10.80 -4.78 -15.86
CA PRO A 244 -9.38 -5.06 -15.65
C PRO A 244 -8.76 -5.86 -16.81
N ALA A 245 -9.52 -6.74 -17.49
CA ALA A 245 -9.02 -7.44 -18.68
C ALA A 245 -8.76 -6.46 -19.85
N LEU A 246 -9.67 -5.51 -20.09
CA LEU A 246 -9.47 -4.45 -21.08
C LEU A 246 -8.26 -3.58 -20.72
N LEU A 247 -8.03 -3.34 -19.44
CA LEU A 247 -6.88 -2.56 -18.99
C LEU A 247 -5.57 -3.30 -19.27
N VAL A 248 -5.51 -4.60 -18.98
CA VAL A 248 -4.37 -5.47 -19.30
C VAL A 248 -4.07 -5.44 -20.80
N LEU A 249 -5.09 -5.58 -21.66
CA LEU A 249 -4.91 -5.48 -23.11
C LEU A 249 -4.40 -4.10 -23.53
N GLY A 250 -4.94 -3.03 -22.94
CA GLY A 250 -4.48 -1.67 -23.17
C GLY A 250 -3.02 -1.46 -22.77
N LEU A 251 -2.61 -1.96 -21.60
CA LEU A 251 -1.24 -1.86 -21.10
C LEU A 251 -0.25 -2.64 -21.98
N LEU A 252 -0.63 -3.84 -22.45
CA LEU A 252 0.18 -4.61 -23.39
C LEU A 252 0.31 -3.92 -24.75
N SER A 253 -0.75 -3.21 -25.19
CA SER A 253 -0.73 -2.47 -26.47
C SER A 253 0.19 -1.24 -26.47
N LEU A 254 0.67 -0.78 -25.30
CA LEU A 254 1.63 0.34 -25.19
C LEU A 254 2.95 0.07 -25.94
N ALA A 255 3.31 -1.20 -26.15
CA ALA A 255 4.51 -1.59 -26.91
C ALA A 255 4.35 -1.41 -28.43
N HIS A 256 3.12 -1.21 -28.93
CA HIS A 256 2.80 -1.32 -30.37
C HIS A 256 2.09 -0.12 -30.97
N VAL A 257 1.29 0.60 -30.20
CA VAL A 257 0.36 1.61 -30.72
C VAL A 257 0.81 3.02 -30.32
N GLY A 258 0.53 4.00 -31.18
CA GLY A 258 0.77 5.42 -30.90
C GLY A 258 0.21 5.84 -29.54
N ARG A 259 1.07 6.39 -28.69
CA ARG A 259 0.83 6.57 -27.24
C ARG A 259 -0.40 7.43 -26.90
N ASN A 260 -0.74 8.39 -27.75
CA ASN A 260 -1.85 9.31 -27.49
C ASN A 260 -3.22 8.61 -27.54
N SER A 261 -3.40 7.64 -28.44
CA SER A 261 -4.66 6.89 -28.57
C SER A 261 -4.83 5.87 -27.44
N VAL A 262 -3.74 5.26 -27.00
CA VAL A 262 -3.73 4.30 -25.89
C VAL A 262 -3.98 5.01 -24.55
N ALA A 263 -3.43 6.21 -24.34
CA ALA A 263 -3.61 6.96 -23.10
C ALA A 263 -5.08 7.32 -22.82
N ALA A 264 -5.84 7.74 -23.83
CA ALA A 264 -7.26 8.03 -23.70
C ALA A 264 -8.09 6.77 -23.37
N PHE A 265 -7.80 5.65 -24.04
CA PHE A 265 -8.44 4.36 -23.77
C PHE A 265 -8.13 3.87 -22.33
N LEU A 266 -6.87 3.91 -21.92
CA LEU A 266 -6.45 3.55 -20.57
C LEU A 266 -7.15 4.42 -19.52
N GLY A 267 -7.27 5.74 -19.73
CA GLY A 267 -7.95 6.63 -18.78
C GLY A 267 -9.41 6.26 -18.55
N ILE A 268 -10.14 5.92 -19.61
CA ILE A 268 -11.56 5.50 -19.52
C ILE A 268 -11.66 4.14 -18.80
N VAL A 269 -10.80 3.20 -19.16
CA VAL A 269 -10.81 1.85 -18.55
C VAL A 269 -10.36 1.89 -17.09
N TRP A 270 -9.42 2.76 -16.72
CA TRP A 270 -9.01 2.97 -15.33
C TRP A 270 -10.17 3.43 -14.44
N ILE A 271 -11.01 4.32 -14.93
CA ILE A 271 -12.22 4.75 -14.21
C ILE A 271 -13.16 3.56 -14.03
N ALA A 272 -13.36 2.75 -15.07
CA ALA A 272 -14.19 1.54 -15.00
C ALA A 272 -13.62 0.50 -14.01
N VAL A 273 -12.30 0.38 -13.90
CA VAL A 273 -11.62 -0.48 -12.92
C VAL A 273 -11.82 0.04 -11.50
N ILE A 274 -11.73 1.36 -11.27
CA ILE A 274 -12.01 1.94 -9.95
C ILE A 274 -13.46 1.64 -9.54
N VAL A 275 -14.40 1.79 -10.47
CA VAL A 275 -15.82 1.46 -10.24
C VAL A 275 -16.01 -0.03 -9.98
N SER A 276 -15.30 -0.92 -10.69
CA SER A 276 -15.39 -2.37 -10.48
C SER A 276 -14.74 -2.86 -9.18
N ILE A 277 -14.03 -1.99 -8.44
CA ILE A 277 -13.39 -2.29 -7.16
C ILE A 277 -14.05 -1.52 -6.01
N GLY A 278 -14.86 -0.51 -6.32
CA GLY A 278 -15.53 0.34 -5.33
C GLY A 278 -16.32 -0.52 -4.34
N PRO A 279 -15.97 -0.50 -3.04
CA PRO A 279 -16.63 -1.35 -2.06
C PRO A 279 -18.10 -1.00 -2.01
N GLU A 280 -18.93 -2.04 -2.04
CA GLU A 280 -20.37 -1.87 -1.95
C GLU A 280 -20.76 -1.22 -0.60
N PRO A 281 -21.68 -0.23 -0.59
CA PRO A 281 -22.22 0.30 0.67
C PRO A 281 -22.84 -0.83 1.50
N VAL A 282 -22.65 -0.75 2.82
CA VAL A 282 -23.02 -1.82 3.76
C VAL A 282 -24.50 -2.16 3.65
N ARG A 283 -24.84 -3.34 3.11
CA ARG A 283 -26.20 -3.89 3.12
C ARG A 283 -26.39 -4.89 4.26
N LYS A 284 -27.62 -4.92 4.80
CA LYS A 284 -28.02 -5.76 5.95
C LYS A 284 -27.91 -7.27 5.71
N ASP A 285 -27.91 -7.71 4.46
CA ASP A 285 -27.79 -9.10 4.02
C ASP A 285 -26.35 -9.64 4.10
N THR A 286 -25.33 -8.79 3.98
CA THR A 286 -23.91 -9.17 4.11
C THR A 286 -23.42 -9.25 5.56
N LEU A 287 -24.29 -8.96 6.53
CA LEU A 287 -23.93 -8.81 7.92
C LEU A 287 -23.30 -10.07 8.51
N ASN A 288 -23.92 -11.24 8.29
CA ASN A 288 -23.40 -12.51 8.81
C ASN A 288 -22.00 -12.85 8.27
N ALA A 289 -21.72 -12.54 7.01
CA ALA A 289 -20.41 -12.74 6.42
C ALA A 289 -19.36 -11.81 7.05
N ARG A 290 -19.72 -10.54 7.30
CA ARG A 290 -18.83 -9.58 7.99
C ARG A 290 -18.59 -9.97 9.44
N THR A 291 -19.61 -10.41 10.17
CA THR A 291 -19.48 -10.94 11.53
C THR A 291 -18.56 -12.15 11.58
N MET A 292 -18.69 -13.08 10.62
CA MET A 292 -17.77 -14.21 10.49
C MET A 292 -16.34 -13.77 10.20
N VAL A 293 -16.13 -12.79 9.32
CA VAL A 293 -14.79 -12.25 9.04
C VAL A 293 -14.18 -11.59 10.27
N GLU A 294 -14.93 -10.77 11.01
CA GLU A 294 -14.47 -10.16 12.27
C GLU A 294 -14.05 -11.23 13.29
N CYS A 295 -14.79 -12.32 13.43
CA CYS A 295 -14.35 -13.43 14.29
C CYS A 295 -13.18 -14.23 13.73
N LEU A 296 -13.10 -14.42 12.41
CA LEU A 296 -11.95 -15.09 11.77
C LEU A 296 -10.66 -14.28 11.98
N LEU A 297 -10.78 -12.96 12.09
CA LEU A 297 -9.70 -12.04 12.41
C LEU A 297 -9.52 -11.84 13.93
N ASP A 298 -10.25 -12.60 14.76
CA ASP A 298 -10.22 -12.59 16.22
C ASP A 298 -10.59 -11.24 16.88
N TYR A 299 -11.54 -10.51 16.26
CA TYR A 299 -12.11 -9.25 16.75
C TYR A 299 -13.58 -9.41 17.20
N PRO A 300 -13.86 -10.04 18.35
CA PRO A 300 -15.22 -10.33 18.78
C PRO A 300 -16.06 -9.08 19.11
N SER A 301 -15.44 -7.97 19.49
CA SER A 301 -16.13 -6.69 19.75
C SER A 301 -16.61 -6.00 18.47
N GLY A 302 -15.85 -6.12 17.37
CA GLY A 302 -16.26 -5.64 16.06
C GLY A 302 -17.47 -6.42 15.55
N ALA A 303 -17.41 -7.74 15.66
CA ALA A 303 -18.52 -8.63 15.34
C ALA A 303 -19.81 -8.28 16.13
N GLU A 304 -19.69 -7.97 17.42
CA GLU A 304 -20.80 -7.57 18.28
C GLU A 304 -21.43 -6.23 17.86
N ALA A 305 -20.61 -5.20 17.65
CA ALA A 305 -21.07 -3.87 17.21
C ALA A 305 -21.79 -3.93 15.85
N LEU A 306 -21.31 -4.78 14.93
CA LEU A 306 -22.00 -5.04 13.67
C LEU A 306 -23.39 -5.64 13.89
N CYS A 307 -23.55 -6.62 14.79
CA CYS A 307 -24.86 -7.17 15.12
C CYS A 307 -25.81 -6.14 15.74
N GLU A 308 -25.31 -5.33 16.67
CA GLU A 308 -26.13 -4.29 17.33
C GLU A 308 -26.60 -3.23 16.33
N SER A 309 -25.77 -2.86 15.35
CA SER A 309 -26.09 -1.85 14.33
C SER A 309 -27.36 -2.15 13.51
N VAL A 310 -27.80 -3.42 13.49
CA VAL A 310 -29.03 -3.86 12.83
C VAL A 310 -30.12 -4.36 13.80
N GLY A 311 -29.91 -4.20 15.11
CA GLY A 311 -30.83 -4.70 16.14
C GLY A 311 -30.77 -6.21 16.37
N ALA A 312 -29.65 -6.86 16.04
CA ALA A 312 -29.41 -8.29 16.27
C ALA A 312 -28.50 -8.52 17.49
N GLY A 313 -28.56 -9.72 18.09
CA GLY A 313 -27.66 -10.14 19.17
C GLY A 313 -26.48 -10.96 18.64
N PHE A 314 -25.30 -10.78 19.23
CA PHE A 314 -24.10 -11.52 18.85
C PHE A 314 -23.92 -12.79 19.70
N HIS A 315 -23.70 -13.94 19.06
CA HIS A 315 -23.38 -15.19 19.74
C HIS A 315 -21.92 -15.59 19.55
N LYS A 316 -21.07 -15.19 20.50
CA LYS A 316 -19.61 -15.45 20.46
C LYS A 316 -19.23 -16.91 20.26
N GLY A 317 -19.94 -17.86 20.90
CA GLY A 317 -19.66 -19.30 20.80
C GLY A 317 -19.93 -19.94 19.44
N ARG A 318 -20.67 -19.27 18.54
CA ARG A 318 -20.92 -19.72 17.16
C ARG A 318 -20.47 -18.69 16.10
N CYS A 319 -19.96 -17.55 16.54
CA CYS A 319 -19.76 -16.35 15.74
C CYS A 319 -20.87 -16.08 14.71
N GLN A 320 -22.06 -15.70 15.19
CA GLN A 320 -23.20 -15.39 14.35
C GLN A 320 -23.97 -14.18 14.89
N CYS A 321 -24.47 -13.33 13.99
CA CYS A 321 -25.52 -12.35 14.34
C CYS A 321 -26.88 -13.03 14.28
N VAL A 322 -27.59 -13.03 15.39
CA VAL A 322 -28.93 -13.60 15.50
C VAL A 322 -29.91 -12.47 15.71
N VAL A 323 -30.77 -12.23 14.72
CA VAL A 323 -31.89 -11.31 14.87
C VAL A 323 -32.81 -11.90 15.94
N LYS A 324 -33.09 -11.15 17.01
CA LYS A 324 -34.09 -11.57 18.01
C LYS A 324 -35.43 -11.70 17.26
N ARG A 325 -35.90 -12.94 17.09
CA ARG A 325 -37.28 -13.19 16.67
C ARG A 325 -38.23 -12.80 17.79
#